data_AF-F3CHU5-F1
#
_entry.id   AF-F3CHU5-F1
#
_cell.length_a   1.000
_cell.length_b   1.000
_cell.length_c   1.000
_cell.angle_alpha   90.00
_cell.angle_beta   90.00
_cell.angle_gamma   90.00
#
_symmetry.space_group_name_H-M   'P 1'
#
loop_
_entity.id
_entity.type
_entity.pdbx_description
1 polymer ?
#
loop_
_entity_poly.entity_id
_entity_poly.type
_entity_poly.pdbx_seq_one_letter_code
_entity_poly.pdbx_strand_id
1 'polypeptide(L)' 'GKPGLIKGEWIKPGAIVIDVGINRQDDGKLVGDVVYETALPRAGWIIVL' A
#
# COMPACT_ATOMS: atom_id res chain seq x y z
N GLY A 1 -4.03 9.00 -6.04
CA GLY A 1 -2.99 8.13 -6.56
C GLY A 1 -3.61 7.20 -7.58
N LYS A 2 -3.06 6.01 -7.76
CA LYS A 2 -3.74 4.93 -8.47
C LYS A 2 -3.82 3.73 -7.52
N PRO A 3 -5.04 3.29 -7.14
CA PRO A 3 -5.21 2.27 -6.13
C PRO A 3 -4.51 0.97 -6.53
N GLY A 4 -3.68 0.43 -5.63
CA GLY A 4 -2.96 -0.82 -5.84
C GLY A 4 -1.99 -0.84 -7.02
N LEU A 5 -1.49 0.32 -7.47
CA LEU A 5 -0.46 0.43 -8.49
C LEU A 5 0.83 -0.27 -8.05
N ILE A 6 1.23 -0.11 -6.79
CA ILE A 6 2.45 -0.69 -6.25
C ILE A 6 2.15 -2.08 -5.69
N LYS A 7 2.74 -3.10 -6.32
CA LYS A 7 2.59 -4.50 -5.91
C LYS A 7 3.53 -4.82 -4.75
N GLY A 8 3.08 -5.61 -3.79
CA GLY A 8 3.88 -5.93 -2.60
C GLY A 8 5.19 -6.64 -2.94
N GLU A 9 5.22 -7.45 -4.00
CA GLU A 9 6.41 -8.17 -4.47
C GLU A 9 7.55 -7.22 -4.87
N TRP A 10 7.22 -5.97 -5.23
CA TRP A 10 8.21 -4.94 -5.57
C TRP A 10 8.85 -4.33 -4.33
N ILE A 11 8.23 -4.46 -3.16
CA ILE A 11 8.75 -3.95 -1.90
C ILE A 11 9.96 -4.79 -1.51
N LYS A 12 11.09 -4.12 -1.27
CA LYS A 12 12.30 -4.74 -0.73
C LYS A 12 12.03 -5.24 0.70
N PRO A 13 12.43 -6.47 1.06
CA PRO A 13 12.31 -6.96 2.43
C PRO A 13 12.95 -6.00 3.44
N GLY A 14 12.20 -5.67 4.50
CA GLY A 14 12.61 -4.72 5.54
C GLY A 14 12.46 -3.24 5.17
N ALA A 15 11.91 -2.89 4.00
CA ALA A 15 11.73 -1.49 3.61
C ALA A 15 10.72 -0.76 4.50
N ILE A 16 10.90 0.55 4.63
CA ILE A 16 9.87 1.46 5.13
C ILE A 16 9.01 1.90 3.96
N VAL A 17 7.70 1.70 4.07
CA VAL A 17 6.72 2.10 3.06
C VAL A 17 5.83 3.19 3.63
N ILE A 18 5.82 4.35 2.97
CA ILE A 18 4.94 5.48 3.27
C ILE A 18 3.98 5.62 2.11
N ASP A 19 2.76 5.11 2.27
CA ASP A 19 1.71 5.24 1.27
C ASP A 19 0.84 6.46 1.58
N VAL A 20 1.03 7.51 0.78
CA VAL A 20 0.26 8.76 0.85
C VAL A 20 -0.96 8.77 -0.09
N GLY A 21 -1.18 7.67 -0.82
CA GLY A 21 -2.31 7.52 -1.71
C GLY A 21 -3.61 7.40 -0.92
N ILE A 22 -4.59 8.24 -1.24
CA ILE A 22 -5.95 8.12 -0.70
C ILE A 22 -6.89 7.96 -1.88
N ASN A 23 -7.45 6.77 -2.06
CA ASN A 23 -8.35 6.46 -3.17
C ASN A 23 -9.65 5.88 -2.62
N ARG A 24 -10.79 6.44 -3.04
CA ARG A 24 -12.12 5.94 -2.65
C ARG A 24 -12.58 4.86 -3.62
N GLN A 25 -13.01 3.73 -3.08
CA GLN A 25 -13.62 2.63 -3.82
C GLN A 25 -15.14 2.82 -3.96
N ASP A 26 -15.76 2.06 -4.87
CA ASP A 26 -17.22 2.10 -5.10
C ASP A 26 -18.02 1.69 -3.85
N ASP A 27 -17.43 0.86 -2.98
CA ASP A 27 -18.00 0.45 -1.68
C ASP A 27 -17.79 1.48 -0.55
N GLY A 28 -17.18 2.63 -0.88
CA GLY A 28 -16.93 3.73 0.04
C GLY A 28 -15.65 3.62 0.87
N LYS A 29 -14.93 2.48 0.83
CA LYS A 29 -13.66 2.32 1.54
C LYS A 29 -12.56 3.19 0.95
N LEU A 30 -11.59 3.53 1.80
CA LEU A 30 -10.36 4.20 1.40
C LEU A 30 -9.24 3.16 1.26
N VAL A 31 -8.48 3.26 0.18
CA VAL A 31 -7.31 2.41 -0.07
C VAL A 31 -6.13 3.23 -0.59
N GLY A 32 -4.94 2.73 -0.27
CA GLY A 32 -3.67 3.27 -0.70
C GLY A 32 -3.31 3.00 -2.16
N ASP A 33 -2.16 3.51 -2.58
CA ASP A 33 -1.56 3.18 -3.88
C ASP A 33 -0.80 1.84 -3.83
N VAL A 34 -0.47 1.35 -2.64
CA VAL A 34 0.19 0.07 -2.38
C VAL A 34 -0.83 -1.01 -2.05
N VAL A 35 -0.63 -2.22 -2.59
CA VAL A 35 -1.42 -3.40 -2.20
C VAL A 35 -0.97 -3.86 -0.81
N TYR A 36 -1.65 -3.33 0.22
CA TYR A 36 -1.26 -3.45 1.62
C TYR A 36 -1.04 -4.90 2.07
N GLU A 37 -1.92 -5.82 1.69
CA GLU A 37 -1.90 -7.22 2.11
C GLU A 37 -0.62 -7.93 1.67
N THR A 38 -0.14 -7.63 0.46
CA THR A 38 1.09 -8.21 -0.10
C THR A 38 2.35 -7.47 0.34
N ALA A 39 2.22 -6.20 0.75
CA ALA A 39 3.34 -5.38 1.21
C ALA A 39 3.67 -5.61 2.69
N LEU A 40 2.67 -5.82 3.54
CA LEU A 40 2.79 -6.02 4.99
C LEU A 40 3.82 -7.09 5.38
N PRO A 41 3.84 -8.31 4.82
CA PRO A 41 4.83 -9.33 5.22
C PRO A 41 6.26 -9.04 4.72
N ARG A 42 6.46 -8.04 3.86
CA ARG A 42 7.76 -7.68 3.28
C ARG A 42 8.33 -6.41 3.89
N ALA A 43 7.48 -5.43 4.15
CA ALA A 43 7.89 -4.17 4.76
C ALA A 43 8.36 -4.39 6.20
N GLY A 44 9.41 -3.69 6.60
CA GLY A 44 9.78 -3.60 8.02
C GLY A 44 8.82 -2.68 8.78
N TRP A 45 8.27 -1.69 8.08
CA TRP A 45 7.21 -0.82 8.57
C TRP A 45 6.40 -0.29 7.39
N ILE A 46 5.09 -0.19 7.55
CA ILE A 46 4.18 0.32 6.53
C ILE A 46 3.10 1.19 7.17
N ILE A 47 2.86 2.35 6.59
CA ILE A 47 1.71 3.21 6.91
C ILE A 47 0.93 3.52 5.65
N VAL A 48 -0.39 3.65 5.81
CA VAL A 48 -1.34 4.04 4.76
C VAL A 48 -2.19 5.16 5.34
N LEU A 49 -2.35 6.25 4.58
CA LEU A 49 -3.17 7.41 4.95
C LEU A 49 -4.62 7.30 4.45
#